data_AF-A4J6E8-F1
#
_entry.id   AF-A4J6E8-F1
#
_cell.length_a   1.000
_cell.length_b   1.000
_cell.length_c   1.000
_cell.angle_alpha   90.00
_cell.angle_beta   90.00
_cell.angle_gamma   90.00
#
_symmetry.space_group_name_H-M   'P 1'
#
loop_
_entity.id
_entity.type
_entity.pdbx_description
1 polymer ?
#
loop_
_entity_poly.entity_id
_entity_poly.type
_entity_poly.pdbx_seq_one_letter_code
_entity_poly.pdbx_strand_id
1 'polypeptide(L)'
;MKSNIKEMFPVWVNDNKYYDLIMSNDLDSFFSCQLLETVKGWKPNYFNSDFKSMGITEYANSGSNVIGVDLSLCSGKTFDNHVVMMNQDDDYNYDSCNFNIIDKISRENYFSKYCGSTLLTIWSLYNIPLPKSEVNIAIGKSQLCHIFEPLMTSN
;
A
#
# COMPACT_ATOMS: atom_id res chain seq x y z
N MET A 1 -11.87 -2.24 5.28
CA MET A 1 -11.15 -1.84 6.52
C MET A 1 -12.02 -1.03 7.48
N LYS A 2 -11.89 -1.21 8.80
CA LYS A 2 -12.61 -0.43 9.85
C LYS A 2 -12.12 1.03 9.89
N SER A 3 -13.00 1.99 10.23
CA SER A 3 -12.70 3.43 10.17
C SER A 3 -11.56 3.86 11.09
N ASN A 4 -11.52 3.33 12.32
CA ASN A 4 -10.47 3.64 13.30
C ASN A 4 -9.06 3.28 12.82
N ILE A 5 -8.94 2.25 11.98
CA ILE A 5 -7.66 1.83 11.39
C ILE A 5 -7.30 2.74 10.21
N LYS A 6 -8.28 3.12 9.39
CA LYS A 6 -8.06 4.05 8.26
C LYS A 6 -7.52 5.40 8.72
N GLU A 7 -7.97 5.87 9.87
CA GLU A 7 -7.55 7.14 10.48
C GLU A 7 -6.09 7.14 10.97
N MET A 8 -5.47 5.95 11.12
CA MET A 8 -4.06 5.82 11.49
C MET A 8 -3.10 6.00 10.30
N PHE A 9 -3.62 5.92 9.07
CA PHE A 9 -2.81 6.14 7.87
C PHE A 9 -2.59 7.63 7.58
N PRO A 10 -1.51 7.98 6.87
CA PRO A 10 -1.24 9.35 6.47
C PRO A 10 -2.40 9.98 5.69
N VAL A 11 -2.72 11.25 5.95
CA VAL A 11 -3.88 11.95 5.37
C VAL A 11 -3.87 11.92 3.83
N TRP A 12 -2.68 11.96 3.23
CA TRP A 12 -2.51 12.02 1.78
C TRP A 12 -3.11 10.82 1.05
N VAL A 13 -3.30 9.66 1.69
CA VAL A 13 -3.90 8.49 1.04
C VAL A 13 -5.33 8.78 0.55
N ASN A 14 -6.00 9.76 1.16
CA ASN A 14 -7.35 10.18 0.78
C ASN A 14 -7.36 11.44 -0.10
N ASP A 15 -6.20 11.99 -0.49
CA ASP A 15 -6.14 13.18 -1.33
C ASP A 15 -6.75 12.92 -2.72
N ASN A 16 -7.30 13.97 -3.32
CA ASN A 16 -7.80 14.01 -4.69
C ASN A 16 -6.76 14.56 -5.68
N LYS A 17 -5.51 14.73 -5.24
CA LYS A 17 -4.41 15.19 -6.10
C LYS A 17 -3.96 14.05 -7.01
N TYR A 18 -3.41 14.42 -8.15
CA TYR A 18 -2.71 13.47 -9.01
C TYR A 18 -1.29 13.23 -8.49
N TYR A 19 -0.89 11.96 -8.49
CA TYR A 19 0.46 11.52 -8.17
C TYR A 19 0.96 10.57 -9.26
N ASP A 20 2.24 10.66 -9.57
CA ASP A 20 2.91 9.62 -10.34
C ASP A 20 3.34 8.49 -9.40
N LEU A 21 3.31 7.25 -9.88
CA LEU A 21 3.69 6.07 -9.10
C LEU A 21 5.11 5.62 -9.46
N ILE A 22 5.85 5.21 -8.44
CA ILE A 22 7.13 4.51 -8.57
C ILE A 22 6.82 3.02 -8.41
N MET A 23 6.84 2.31 -9.52
CA MET A 23 6.66 0.87 -9.59
C MET A 23 8.01 0.15 -9.43
N SER A 24 8.05 -0.95 -8.69
CA SER A 24 9.23 -1.82 -8.59
C SER A 24 9.09 -3.04 -9.51
N ASN A 25 10.07 -3.94 -9.48
CA ASN A 25 10.01 -5.21 -10.19
C ASN A 25 9.22 -6.32 -9.44
N ASP A 26 8.55 -6.00 -8.34
CA ASP A 26 7.67 -6.92 -7.61
C ASP A 26 6.26 -6.98 -8.24
N LEU A 27 5.65 -8.18 -8.26
CA LEU A 27 4.28 -8.36 -8.71
C LEU A 27 3.28 -7.63 -7.81
N ASP A 28 3.53 -7.54 -6.50
CA ASP A 28 2.67 -6.81 -5.57
C ASP A 28 2.69 -5.31 -5.90
N SER A 29 3.87 -4.76 -6.26
CA SER A 29 4.00 -3.40 -6.81
C SER A 29 3.21 -3.21 -8.10
N PHE A 30 3.35 -4.13 -9.05
CA PHE A 30 2.70 -4.05 -10.35
C PHE A 30 1.16 -4.02 -10.23
N PHE A 31 0.58 -5.00 -9.52
CA PHE A 31 -0.87 -5.06 -9.35
C PHE A 31 -1.40 -3.90 -8.50
N SER A 32 -0.64 -3.46 -7.49
CA SER A 32 -0.98 -2.28 -6.70
C SER A 32 -1.03 -1.00 -7.56
N CYS A 33 -0.05 -0.82 -8.46
CA CYS A 33 -0.06 0.30 -9.40
C CYS A 33 -1.29 0.28 -10.31
N GLN A 34 -1.62 -0.89 -10.87
CA GLN A 34 -2.79 -1.04 -11.73
C GLN A 34 -4.11 -0.75 -10.99
N LEU A 35 -4.19 -1.16 -9.72
CA LEU A 35 -5.34 -0.87 -8.87
C LEU A 35 -5.46 0.63 -8.59
N LEU A 36 -4.35 1.28 -8.23
CA LEU A 36 -4.28 2.74 -8.00
C LEU A 36 -4.62 3.54 -9.26
N GLU A 37 -4.17 3.11 -10.43
CA GLU A 37 -4.57 3.71 -11.70
C GLU A 37 -6.09 3.61 -11.90
N THR A 38 -6.68 2.46 -11.57
CA THR A 38 -8.13 2.25 -11.70
C THR A 38 -8.93 3.12 -10.74
N VAL A 39 -8.49 3.25 -9.48
CA VAL A 39 -9.27 3.97 -8.44
C VAL A 39 -9.00 5.47 -8.37
N LYS A 40 -7.78 5.90 -8.71
CA LYS A 40 -7.31 7.28 -8.55
C LYS A 40 -6.85 7.93 -9.86
N GLY A 41 -6.62 7.14 -10.90
CA GLY A 41 -6.04 7.61 -12.16
C GLY A 41 -4.53 7.87 -12.10
N TRP A 42 -3.85 7.47 -11.03
CA TRP A 42 -2.40 7.66 -10.83
C TRP A 42 -1.62 6.66 -11.68
N LYS A 43 -0.60 7.12 -12.43
CA LYS A 43 0.10 6.28 -13.41
C LYS A 43 1.51 5.90 -12.98
N PRO A 44 1.97 4.66 -13.28
CA PRO A 44 3.34 4.22 -13.02
C PRO A 44 4.33 4.82 -14.02
N ASN A 45 4.60 6.11 -13.86
CA ASN A 45 5.52 6.86 -14.72
C ASN A 45 7.00 6.74 -14.31
N TYR A 46 7.26 6.14 -13.14
CA TYR A 46 8.60 5.87 -12.63
C TYR A 46 8.76 4.36 -12.37
N PHE A 47 9.93 3.82 -12.68
CA PHE A 47 10.23 2.40 -12.51
C PHE A 47 11.58 2.18 -11.83
N ASN A 48 11.58 1.41 -10.75
CA ASN A 48 12.77 1.07 -9.98
C ASN A 48 13.06 -0.44 -10.10
N SER A 49 13.91 -0.81 -11.06
CA SER A 49 14.21 -2.22 -11.35
C SER A 49 15.32 -2.83 -10.51
N ASP A 50 16.30 -2.02 -10.09
CA ASP A 50 17.54 -2.49 -9.47
C ASP A 50 17.96 -1.74 -8.21
N PHE A 51 17.11 -0.83 -7.73
CA PHE A 51 17.34 0.03 -6.57
C PHE A 51 18.59 0.93 -6.67
N LYS A 52 19.18 1.03 -7.86
CA LYS A 52 20.35 1.89 -8.15
C LYS A 52 19.97 3.08 -9.00
N SER A 53 18.99 2.90 -9.89
CA SER A 53 18.51 3.96 -10.77
C SER A 53 17.01 3.87 -10.99
N MET A 54 16.41 5.01 -11.36
CA MET A 54 14.99 5.12 -11.63
C MET A 54 14.79 5.39 -13.11
N GLY A 55 14.09 4.48 -13.78
CA GLY A 55 13.55 4.72 -15.11
C GLY A 55 12.38 5.71 -15.02
N ILE A 56 12.27 6.58 -16.02
CA ILE A 56 11.25 7.63 -16.08
C ILE A 56 10.63 7.58 -17.47
N THR A 57 9.30 7.61 -17.54
CA THR A 57 8.59 7.71 -18.83
C THR A 57 8.57 9.15 -19.33
N GLU A 58 8.34 9.36 -20.63
CA GLU A 58 8.16 10.70 -21.21
C GLU A 58 6.93 11.47 -20.67
N TYR A 59 6.01 10.77 -20.01
CA TYR A 59 4.78 11.33 -19.44
C TYR A 59 4.91 11.74 -17.98
N ALA A 60 6.07 11.49 -17.36
CA ALA A 60 6.30 11.82 -15.96
C ALA A 60 6.16 13.32 -15.71
N ASN A 61 5.39 13.68 -14.69
CA ASN A 61 5.21 15.07 -14.31
C ASN A 61 6.42 15.52 -13.50
N SER A 62 7.16 16.49 -14.02
CA SER A 62 8.38 17.05 -13.40
C SER A 62 8.14 17.75 -12.05
N GLY A 63 6.88 17.84 -11.60
CA GLY A 63 6.40 18.61 -10.46
C GLY A 63 6.37 17.93 -9.08
N SER A 64 7.17 16.89 -8.83
CA SER A 64 7.54 16.40 -7.47
C SER A 64 6.49 15.68 -6.60
N ASN A 65 5.38 15.19 -7.17
CA ASN A 65 4.39 14.41 -6.43
C ASN A 65 4.42 12.94 -6.84
N VAL A 66 5.39 12.20 -6.32
CA VAL A 66 5.55 10.76 -6.56
C VAL A 66 5.17 9.94 -5.33
N ILE A 67 4.64 8.74 -5.54
CA ILE A 67 4.31 7.76 -4.50
C ILE A 67 5.06 6.46 -4.78
N GLY A 68 5.82 5.98 -3.81
CA GLY A 68 6.36 4.62 -3.82
C GLY A 68 5.24 3.58 -3.71
N VAL A 69 5.29 2.52 -4.50
CA VAL A 69 4.32 1.42 -4.42
C VAL A 69 5.06 0.12 -4.19
N ASP A 70 4.75 -0.53 -3.07
CA ASP A 70 5.47 -1.70 -2.56
C ASP A 70 6.99 -1.43 -2.45
N LEU A 71 7.31 -0.23 -1.95
CA LEU A 71 8.67 0.28 -1.85
C LEU A 71 8.80 1.16 -0.61
N SER A 72 9.61 0.74 0.36
CA SER A 72 9.78 1.49 1.60
C SER A 72 10.78 2.63 1.42
N LEU A 73 10.27 3.83 1.14
CA LEU A 73 11.08 5.04 1.05
C LEU A 73 11.48 5.53 2.46
N CYS A 74 12.72 6.00 2.62
CA CYS A 74 13.15 6.64 3.87
C CYS A 74 12.42 7.97 4.14
N SER A 75 11.91 8.63 3.09
CA SER A 75 11.13 9.86 3.17
C SER A 75 10.21 9.96 1.95
N GLY A 76 9.03 10.57 2.14
CA GLY A 76 8.04 10.77 1.10
C GLY A 76 6.95 9.70 1.08
N LYS A 77 5.96 9.89 0.22
CA LYS A 77 4.72 9.09 0.23
C LYS A 77 4.98 7.70 -0.30
N THR A 78 4.52 6.68 0.42
CA THR A 78 4.60 5.31 -0.06
C THR A 78 3.46 4.44 0.47
N PHE A 79 3.02 3.48 -0.34
CA PHE A 79 2.29 2.31 0.11
C PHE A 79 3.26 1.14 0.19
N ASP A 80 3.40 0.54 1.37
CA ASP A 80 4.24 -0.64 1.54
C ASP A 80 3.81 -1.48 2.75
N ASN A 81 4.34 -2.69 2.86
CA ASN A 81 4.10 -3.59 3.98
C ASN A 81 5.40 -4.13 4.60
N HIS A 82 6.58 -3.60 4.24
CA HIS A 82 7.84 -4.15 4.73
C HIS A 82 8.07 -3.81 6.19
N VAL A 83 8.87 -4.62 6.89
CA VAL A 83 9.35 -4.29 8.23
C VAL A 83 10.59 -3.41 8.05
N VAL A 84 10.50 -2.14 8.45
CA VAL A 84 11.55 -1.13 8.22
C VAL A 84 12.30 -0.74 9.49
N MET A 85 11.73 -1.05 10.66
CA MET A 85 12.33 -0.72 11.96
C MET A 85 13.20 -1.89 12.47
N MET A 86 14.37 -1.59 13.03
CA MET A 86 15.21 -2.57 13.72
C MET A 86 14.75 -2.75 15.17
N ASN A 87 14.30 -1.68 15.83
CA ASN A 87 13.73 -1.64 17.18
C ASN A 87 12.40 -0.87 17.21
N GLN A 88 11.57 -1.05 18.24
CA GLN A 88 10.22 -0.44 18.31
C GLN A 88 10.21 1.08 18.46
N ASP A 89 11.35 1.67 18.84
CA ASP A 89 11.54 3.11 19.05
C ASP A 89 12.36 3.76 17.94
N ASP A 90 12.67 3.03 16.86
CA ASP A 90 13.39 3.59 15.71
C ASP A 90 12.53 4.65 15.01
N ASP A 91 13.18 5.66 14.44
CA ASP A 91 12.53 6.64 13.57
C ASP A 91 12.14 5.99 12.23
N TYR A 92 11.08 6.50 11.62
CA TYR A 92 10.51 5.94 10.40
C TYR A 92 9.90 7.03 9.52
N ASN A 93 9.52 6.64 8.31
CA ASN A 93 8.86 7.54 7.37
C ASN A 93 7.38 7.75 7.76
N TYR A 94 7.06 8.91 8.34
CA TYR A 94 5.69 9.27 8.73
C TYR A 94 4.70 9.40 7.55
N ASP A 95 5.20 9.49 6.32
CA ASP A 95 4.37 9.48 5.10
C ASP A 95 4.13 8.06 4.55
N SER A 96 4.63 7.01 5.21
CA SER A 96 4.41 5.62 4.79
C SER A 96 3.04 5.11 5.24
N CYS A 97 2.26 4.61 4.28
CA CYS A 97 1.03 3.87 4.50
C CYS A 97 1.36 2.38 4.69
N ASN A 98 1.80 2.02 5.91
CA ASN A 98 2.25 0.67 6.25
C ASN A 98 1.75 0.22 7.63
N PHE A 99 1.03 -0.91 7.67
CA PHE A 99 0.52 -1.50 8.92
C PHE A 99 1.63 -1.89 9.90
N ASN A 100 2.76 -2.39 9.40
CA ASN A 100 3.87 -2.80 10.22
C ASN A 100 4.55 -1.60 10.92
N ILE A 101 4.42 -0.39 10.36
CA ILE A 101 4.83 0.85 11.06
C ILE A 101 3.84 1.20 12.16
N ILE A 102 2.53 1.18 11.85
CA ILE A 102 1.46 1.48 12.80
C ILE A 102 1.57 0.59 14.05
N ASP A 103 1.80 -0.70 13.86
CA ASP A 103 1.91 -1.68 14.95
C ASP A 103 3.31 -1.73 15.59
N LYS A 104 4.21 -0.81 15.22
CA LYS A 104 5.60 -0.76 15.67
C LYS A 104 6.33 -2.11 15.53
N ILE A 105 6.13 -2.76 14.39
CA ILE A 105 6.78 -4.03 14.08
C ILE A 105 8.26 -3.76 13.76
N SER A 106 9.10 -4.48 14.48
CA SER A 106 10.54 -4.47 14.36
C SER A 106 11.06 -5.91 14.35
N ARG A 107 12.38 -6.07 14.36
CA ARG A 107 13.01 -7.39 14.52
C ARG A 107 12.57 -8.11 15.80
N GLU A 108 12.31 -7.37 16.88
CA GLU A 108 12.04 -7.93 18.22
C GLU A 108 10.67 -8.60 18.33
N ASN A 109 9.69 -8.13 17.57
CA ASN A 109 8.31 -8.62 17.56
C ASN A 109 7.88 -9.11 16.16
N TYR A 110 8.84 -9.46 15.29
CA TYR A 110 8.65 -9.78 13.88
C TYR A 110 7.56 -10.83 13.60
N PHE A 111 7.37 -11.81 14.49
CA PHE A 111 6.34 -12.84 14.35
C PHE A 111 4.90 -12.31 14.47
N SER A 112 4.72 -11.06 14.90
CA SER A 112 3.43 -10.37 14.95
C SER A 112 3.17 -9.50 13.71
N LYS A 113 4.08 -9.51 12.72
CA LYS A 113 3.95 -8.67 11.52
C LYS A 113 2.63 -8.93 10.79
N TYR A 114 2.09 -7.88 10.19
CA TYR A 114 1.15 -8.01 9.11
C TYR A 114 1.85 -8.66 7.90
N CYS A 115 1.36 -9.84 7.51
CA CYS A 115 1.88 -10.63 6.39
C CYS A 115 1.09 -10.45 5.08
N GLY A 116 0.04 -9.62 5.09
CA GLY A 116 -0.71 -9.33 3.87
C GLY A 116 0.07 -8.40 2.94
N SER A 117 -0.34 -8.36 1.69
CA SER A 117 0.37 -7.64 0.63
C SER A 117 0.00 -6.14 0.61
N THR A 118 0.83 -5.32 -0.02
CA THR A 118 0.56 -3.90 -0.32
C THR A 118 -0.73 -3.76 -1.13
N LEU A 119 -0.96 -4.66 -2.09
CA LEU A 119 -2.21 -4.72 -2.87
C LEU A 119 -3.43 -4.86 -1.97
N LEU A 120 -3.41 -5.80 -1.03
CA LEU A 120 -4.56 -6.04 -0.13
C LEU A 120 -4.83 -4.84 0.79
N THR A 121 -3.77 -4.15 1.23
CA THR A 121 -3.89 -2.90 1.99
C THR A 121 -4.64 -1.85 1.19
N ILE A 122 -4.20 -1.57 -0.05
CA ILE A 122 -4.83 -0.59 -0.95
C ILE A 122 -6.27 -0.98 -1.27
N TRP A 123 -6.51 -2.26 -1.57
CA TRP A 123 -7.83 -2.80 -1.87
C TRP A 123 -8.83 -2.55 -0.73
N SER A 124 -8.41 -2.80 0.51
CA SER A 124 -9.24 -2.60 1.69
C SER A 124 -9.38 -1.13 2.08
N LEU A 125 -8.36 -0.31 1.81
CA LEU A 125 -8.36 1.13 2.09
C LEU A 125 -9.44 1.83 1.28
N TYR A 126 -9.52 1.54 -0.02
CA TYR A 126 -10.50 2.13 -0.94
C TYR A 126 -11.81 1.34 -1.07
N ASN A 127 -12.03 0.34 -0.21
CA ASN A 127 -13.25 -0.48 -0.18
C ASN A 127 -13.64 -1.03 -1.57
N ILE A 128 -12.66 -1.53 -2.32
CA ILE A 128 -12.90 -2.01 -3.69
C ILE A 128 -13.67 -3.34 -3.63
N PRO A 129 -14.84 -3.46 -4.27
CA PRO A 129 -15.64 -4.68 -4.20
C PRO A 129 -14.92 -5.84 -4.89
N LEU A 130 -15.05 -7.04 -4.32
CA LEU A 130 -14.60 -8.25 -4.99
C LEU A 130 -15.47 -8.53 -6.23
N PRO A 131 -14.92 -9.11 -7.32
CA PRO A 131 -15.72 -9.59 -8.43
C PRO A 131 -16.81 -10.56 -7.94
N LYS A 132 -18.03 -10.40 -8.45
CA LYS A 132 -19.21 -11.20 -8.03
C LYS A 132 -18.99 -12.72 -8.13
N SER A 133 -18.12 -13.18 -9.03
CA SER A 133 -17.78 -14.59 -9.23
C SER A 133 -16.85 -15.19 -8.18
N GLU A 134 -16.15 -14.37 -7.39
CA GLU A 134 -15.07 -14.81 -6.49
C GLU A 134 -15.36 -14.60 -5.01
N VAL A 135 -16.52 -14.02 -4.68
CA VAL A 135 -16.95 -13.80 -3.29
C VAL A 135 -16.83 -15.08 -2.46
N ASN A 136 -17.08 -16.26 -3.04
CA ASN A 136 -17.01 -17.55 -2.35
C ASN A 136 -15.59 -18.15 -2.21
N ILE A 137 -14.59 -17.67 -2.97
CA ILE A 137 -13.23 -18.24 -2.99
C ILE A 137 -12.34 -17.55 -1.95
N ALA A 138 -12.46 -16.24 -1.79
CA ALA A 138 -11.65 -15.45 -0.85
C ALA A 138 -11.94 -15.74 0.64
N ILE A 139 -13.06 -16.41 0.95
CA ILE A 139 -13.50 -16.72 2.33
C ILE A 139 -12.79 -17.94 2.93
N GLY A 140 -11.88 -18.57 2.19
CA GLY A 140 -11.12 -19.75 2.61
C GLY A 140 -10.06 -19.44 3.67
N LYS A 141 -10.47 -19.46 4.96
CA LYS A 141 -9.64 -19.68 6.16
C LYS A 141 -8.26 -18.98 6.19
N SER A 142 -8.19 -17.70 6.53
CA SER A 142 -7.02 -17.13 7.22
C SER A 142 -7.36 -15.76 7.85
N GLN A 143 -6.41 -15.17 8.57
CA GLN A 143 -6.43 -13.98 9.44
C GLN A 143 -7.01 -12.67 8.85
N LEU A 144 -7.72 -12.73 7.73
CA LEU A 144 -8.20 -11.61 6.93
C LEU A 144 -9.59 -11.08 7.35
N CYS A 145 -10.24 -11.64 8.39
CA CYS A 145 -11.61 -11.25 8.78
C CYS A 145 -11.77 -9.74 9.02
N HIS A 146 -10.78 -9.06 9.62
CA HIS A 146 -10.87 -7.62 9.88
C HIS A 146 -10.68 -6.73 8.62
N ILE A 147 -10.09 -7.27 7.55
CA ILE A 147 -9.86 -6.58 6.28
C ILE A 147 -11.10 -6.64 5.40
N PHE A 148 -11.82 -7.78 5.42
CA PHE A 148 -12.97 -8.05 4.55
C PHE A 148 -14.35 -7.91 5.22
N GLU A 149 -14.45 -7.78 6.55
CA GLU A 149 -15.73 -7.51 7.25
C GLU A 149 -16.56 -6.37 6.61
N PRO A 150 -15.96 -5.22 6.21
CA PRO A 150 -16.72 -4.14 5.57
C PRO A 150 -17.12 -4.41 4.11
N LEU A 151 -16.48 -5.37 3.43
CA LEU A 151 -16.82 -5.77 2.06
C LEU A 151 -18.00 -6.76 2.01
N MET A 152 -18.42 -7.29 3.15
CA MET A 152 -19.48 -8.28 3.29
C MET A 152 -20.85 -7.66 3.67
N THR A 153 -20.94 -6.34 3.84
CA THR A 153 -22.15 -5.61 4.27
C THR A 153 -22.61 -4.59 3.23
N SER A 154 -22.84 -5.07 2.01
CA SER A 154 -23.67 -4.35 1.03
C SER A 154 -24.83 -5.24 0.62
N ASN A 155 -25.92 -5.15 1.39
CA ASN A 155 -27.29 -5.40 0.94
C ASN A 155 -28.07 -4.11 1.16
#